data_AF-A0AAD5APG8-F1
#
_entry.id   AF-A0AAD5APG8-F1
#
_cell.length_a   1.000
_cell.length_b   1.000
_cell.length_c   1.000
_cell.angle_alpha   90.00
_cell.angle_beta   90.00
_cell.angle_gamma   90.00
#
_symmetry.space_group_name_H-M   'P 1'
#
loop_
_entity.id
_entity.type
_entity.pdbx_description
1 polymer ?
#
loop_
_entity_poly.entity_id
_entity_poly.type
_entity_poly.pdbx_seq_one_letter_code
_entity_poly.pdbx_strand_id
1 'polypeptide(L)'
;MEQRRFRKVKGILNQHGSHSILQHHEVPSGLRLFGSDFTIRRDDEPKRTSEFCRVFLESKQTPEVISIMKPPAQSTHLNPIKLL
;
A
#
# COMPACT_ATOMS: atom_id res chain seq x y z
N MET A 1 -11.71 16.58 15.91
CA MET A 1 -11.04 15.38 15.37
C MET A 1 -11.82 14.90 14.17
N GLU A 2 -11.31 15.15 12.96
CA GLU A 2 -12.02 14.85 11.72
C GLU A 2 -11.84 13.38 11.35
N GLN A 3 -12.93 12.59 11.42
CA GLN A 3 -12.97 11.23 10.88
C GLN A 3 -12.76 11.31 9.36
N ARG A 4 -11.56 11.01 8.89
CA ARG A 4 -11.29 10.88 7.45
C ARG A 4 -12.04 9.66 6.91
N ARG A 5 -13.14 9.94 6.20
CA ARG A 5 -13.94 8.95 5.45
C ARG A 5 -13.03 8.06 4.60
N PHE A 6 -13.13 6.75 4.76
CA PHE A 6 -12.60 5.78 3.79
C PHE A 6 -13.24 6.07 2.43
N ARG A 7 -12.44 6.56 1.46
CA ARG A 7 -12.95 6.82 0.12
C ARG A 7 -13.13 5.48 -0.58
N LYS A 8 -14.39 5.09 -0.81
CA LYS A 8 -14.72 3.91 -1.62
C LYS A 8 -14.24 4.17 -3.05
N VAL A 9 -13.43 3.27 -3.59
CA VAL A 9 -13.05 3.31 -5.00
C VAL A 9 -14.33 3.13 -5.83
N LYS A 10 -14.63 4.11 -6.68
CA LYS A 10 -15.74 4.05 -7.64
C LYS A 10 -15.15 3.73 -9.01
N GLY A 11 -15.65 2.67 -9.66
CA GLY A 11 -15.15 2.23 -10.97
C GLY A 11 -13.83 1.46 -10.90
N ILE A 12 -13.12 1.39 -12.03
CA ILE A 12 -11.88 0.63 -12.16
C ILE A 12 -10.71 1.43 -11.55
N LEU A 13 -10.03 0.86 -10.57
CA LEU A 13 -8.80 1.45 -10.03
C LEU A 13 -7.69 1.41 -11.09
N ASN A 14 -7.18 2.58 -11.48
CA ASN A 14 -6.04 2.71 -12.38
C ASN A 14 -4.74 3.00 -11.58
N GLN A 15 -3.61 3.10 -12.30
CA GLN A 15 -2.30 3.34 -11.68
C GLN A 15 -2.22 4.66 -10.88
N HIS A 16 -2.88 5.72 -11.34
CA HIS A 16 -2.89 7.01 -10.66
C HIS A 16 -3.72 6.97 -9.37
N GLY A 17 -4.87 6.28 -9.42
CA GLY A 17 -5.68 6.03 -8.24
C GLY A 17 -4.94 5.17 -7.21
N SER A 18 -4.23 4.14 -7.67
CA SER A 18 -3.36 3.31 -6.82
C SER A 18 -2.28 4.15 -6.12
N HIS A 19 -1.58 5.00 -6.87
CA HIS A 19 -0.59 5.92 -6.30
C HIS A 19 -1.18 6.92 -5.31
N SER A 20 -2.35 7.50 -5.62
CA SER A 20 -3.06 8.40 -4.72
C SER A 20 -3.42 7.73 -3.39
N ILE A 21 -3.82 6.45 -3.43
CA ILE A 21 -4.07 5.65 -2.23
C ILE A 21 -2.79 5.43 -1.42
N LEU A 22 -1.66 5.11 -2.08
CA LEU A 22 -0.36 4.97 -1.41
C LEU A 22 0.04 6.25 -0.67
N GLN A 23 -0.04 7.38 -1.37
CA GLN A 23 0.42 8.67 -0.87
C GLN A 23 -0.44 9.22 0.27
N HIS A 24 -1.77 9.09 0.18
CA HIS A 24 -2.68 9.75 1.11
C HIS A 24 -3.28 8.83 2.17
N HIS A 25 -3.24 7.51 1.95
CA HIS A 25 -3.90 6.54 2.81
C HIS A 25 -2.95 5.47 3.36
N GLU A 26 -2.31 4.65 2.52
CA GLU A 26 -1.53 3.50 3.03
C GLU A 26 -0.32 3.94 3.85
N VAL A 27 0.58 4.78 3.30
CA VAL A 27 1.79 5.21 4.02
C VAL A 27 1.44 6.04 5.28
N PRO A 28 0.56 7.06 5.21
CA PRO A 28 0.20 7.83 6.41
C PRO A 28 -0.52 7.00 7.47
N SER A 29 -1.36 6.03 7.08
CA SER A 29 -2.05 5.18 8.04
C SER A 29 -1.10 4.20 8.71
N GLY A 30 -0.17 3.62 7.95
CA GLY A 30 0.86 2.75 8.50
C GLY A 30 1.73 3.46 9.52
N LEU A 31 2.25 4.65 9.17
CA LEU A 31 3.02 5.49 10.11
C LEU A 31 2.23 5.83 11.38
N ARG A 32 0.93 6.16 11.24
CA ARG A 32 0.09 6.51 12.39
C ARG A 32 -0.22 5.31 13.29
N LEU A 33 -0.39 4.13 12.72
CA LEU A 33 -0.81 2.93 13.46
C LEU A 33 0.36 2.14 14.04
N PHE A 34 1.47 2.08 13.31
CA PHE A 34 2.60 1.22 13.62
C PHE A 34 3.89 1.98 13.90
N GLY A 35 3.94 3.30 13.67
CA GLY A 35 5.15 4.11 13.83
C GLY A 35 6.10 3.97 12.64
N SER A 36 7.38 4.23 12.88
CA SER A 36 8.47 3.89 11.96
C SER A 36 8.63 2.38 11.82
N ASP A 37 9.36 1.94 10.79
CA ASP A 37 9.79 0.54 10.62
C ASP A 37 8.68 -0.49 10.32
N PHE A 38 7.51 -0.02 9.91
CA PHE A 38 6.44 -0.93 9.50
C PHE A 38 6.65 -1.49 8.09
N THR A 39 6.09 -2.67 7.87
CA THR A 39 6.17 -3.36 6.58
C THR A 39 4.88 -3.20 5.78
N ILE A 40 5.00 -2.72 4.55
CA ILE A 40 3.91 -2.70 3.57
C ILE A 40 3.99 -3.97 2.73
N ARG A 41 2.91 -4.76 2.74
CA ARG A 41 2.71 -5.87 1.82
C ARG A 41 1.63 -5.50 0.80
N ARG A 42 1.93 -5.65 -0.49
CA ARG A 42 0.94 -5.52 -1.58
C ARG A 42 0.95 -6.77 -2.45
N ASP A 43 -0.23 -7.15 -2.95
CA ASP A 43 -0.34 -8.24 -3.94
C ASP A 43 0.34 -7.82 -5.26
N ASP A 44 0.95 -8.78 -5.97
CA ASP A 44 1.69 -8.61 -7.24
C ASP A 44 0.76 -8.34 -8.46
N GLU A 45 -0.39 -7.72 -8.24
CA GLU A 45 -1.32 -7.34 -9.30
C GLU A 45 -0.69 -6.27 -10.23
N PRO A 46 -0.80 -6.39 -11.57
CA PRO A 46 -0.13 -5.50 -12.54
C PRO A 46 -0.38 -4.00 -12.32
N LYS A 47 -1.56 -3.64 -11.78
CA LYS A 47 -1.95 -2.25 -11.48
C LYS A 47 -1.34 -1.71 -10.18
N ARG A 48 -0.93 -2.62 -9.28
CA ARG A 48 -0.27 -2.32 -8.00
C ARG A 48 1.25 -2.31 -8.13
N THR A 49 1.78 -2.99 -9.14
CA THR A 49 3.20 -3.04 -9.52
C THR A 49 3.59 -2.04 -10.61
N SER A 50 2.73 -1.05 -10.92
CA SER A 50 3.11 0.01 -11.86
C SER A 50 4.39 0.71 -11.40
N GLU A 51 5.23 1.08 -12.37
CA GLU A 51 6.50 1.76 -12.10
C GLU A 51 6.31 2.99 -11.21
N PHE A 52 5.24 3.74 -11.43
CA PHE A 52 4.91 4.94 -10.66
C PHE A 52 4.64 4.64 -9.17
N CYS A 53 4.00 3.50 -8.86
CA CYS A 53 3.79 3.07 -7.48
C CYS A 53 5.07 2.50 -6.85
N ARG A 54 5.88 1.81 -7.66
CA ARG A 54 7.16 1.24 -7.22
C ARG A 54 8.15 2.34 -6.86
N VAL A 55 8.40 3.28 -7.76
CA VAL A 55 9.31 4.42 -7.54
C VAL A 55 8.87 5.24 -6.33
N PHE A 56 7.56 5.45 -6.15
CA PHE A 56 7.06 6.13 -4.96
C PHE A 56 7.45 5.39 -3.67
N LEU A 57 7.18 4.08 -3.60
CA LEU A 57 7.52 3.31 -2.40
C LEU A 57 9.03 3.21 -2.18
N GLU A 58 9.82 3.04 -3.23
CA GLU A 58 11.29 3.07 -3.15
C GLU A 58 11.79 4.42 -2.61
N SER A 59 11.19 5.53 -3.04
CA SER A 59 11.52 6.87 -2.49
C SER A 59 11.17 7.03 -1.01
N LYS A 60 10.28 6.19 -0.49
CA LYS A 60 9.87 6.17 0.92
C LYS A 60 10.61 5.11 1.72
N GLN A 61 11.27 4.16 1.07
CA GLN A 61 12.08 3.12 1.68
C GLN A 61 13.39 3.73 2.18
N THR A 62 13.33 4.33 3.37
CA THR A 62 14.50 4.64 4.18
C THR A 62 14.53 3.69 5.38
N PRO A 63 15.70 3.46 6.00
CA PRO A 63 15.86 2.54 7.12
C PRO A 63 14.96 2.81 8.33
N GLU A 64 14.38 4.01 8.41
CA GLU A 64 13.58 4.49 9.55
C GLU A 64 12.09 4.72 9.20
N VAL A 65 11.63 4.40 7.99
CA VAL A 65 10.28 4.82 7.54
C VAL A 65 9.41 3.65 7.11
N ILE A 66 9.82 2.86 6.10
CA ILE A 66 9.03 1.72 5.64
C ILE A 66 9.89 0.60 5.04
N SER A 67 9.52 -0.64 5.36
CA SER A 67 9.95 -1.83 4.61
C SER A 67 8.87 -2.27 3.62
N ILE A 68 9.27 -2.77 2.46
CA ILE A 68 8.34 -3.29 1.45
C ILE A 68 8.52 -4.80 1.39
N MET A 69 7.46 -5.56 1.68
CA MET A 69 7.48 -7.01 1.53
C MET A 69 6.89 -7.42 0.19
N LYS A 70 7.71 -8.09 -0.61
CA LYS A 70 7.26 -8.75 -1.83
C LYS A 70 6.72 -10.14 -1.47
N PRO A 71 5.42 -10.42 -1.66
CA PRO A 71 4.89 -11.76 -1.42
C PRO A 71 5.40 -12.74 -2.49
N PRO A 72 5.42 -14.05 -2.19
CA PRO A 72 5.68 -15.06 -3.22
C PRO A 72 4.60 -15.01 -4.32
N ALA A 73 4.96 -15.37 -5.55
CA ALA A 73 4.00 -15.42 -6.65
C ALA A 73 2.82 -16.34 -6.31
N GLN A 74 1.61 -15.97 -6.71
CA GLN A 74 0.37 -16.75 -6.50
C GLN A 74 0.03 -17.06 -5.02
N SER A 75 0.58 -16.29 -4.08
CA SER A 75 0.37 -16.52 -2.65
C SER A 75 -0.85 -15.80 -2.05
N THR A 76 -1.94 -15.67 -2.83
CA THR A 76 -3.18 -15.00 -2.37
C THR A 76 -3.72 -15.61 -1.06
N HIS A 77 -3.54 -16.91 -0.87
CA HIS A 77 -3.90 -17.64 0.36
C HIS A 77 -3.09 -17.21 1.60
N LEU A 78 -1.91 -16.60 1.41
CA LEU A 78 -1.07 -16.05 2.48
C LEU A 78 -1.50 -14.63 2.88
N ASN A 79 -2.54 -14.06 2.27
CA ASN A 79 -3.01 -12.72 2.60
C ASN A 79 -4.13 -12.77 3.68
N PRO A 80 -3.84 -12.51 4.97
CA PRO A 80 -4.84 -12.44 6.04
C PRO A 80 -6.05 -11.54 5.75
N ILE A 81 -5.93 -10.52 4.91
CA ILE A 81 -7.08 -9.65 4.56
C ILE A 81 -8.13 -10.41 3.74
N LYS A 82 -7.76 -11.49 3.04
CA LYS A 82 -8.70 -12.35 2.29
C LYS A 82 -9.51 -13.28 3.20
N LEU A 83 -9.18 -13.37 4.48
CA LEU A 83 -9.89 -14.19 5.47
C LEU A 83 -10.95 -13.40 6.25
N LEU A 84 -11.02 -12.08 6.07
CA LEU A 84 -12.02 -11.17 6.64
C LEU A 84 -13.22 -11.04 5.68
#